data_AF-A0A558DL00-F1
#
_entry.id   AF-A0A558DL00-F1
#
_cell.length_a   1.000
_cell.length_b   1.000
_cell.length_c   1.000
_cell.angle_alpha   90.00
_cell.angle_beta   90.00
_cell.angle_gamma   90.00
#
_symmetry.space_group_name_H-M   'P 1'
#
loop_
_entity.id
_entity.type
_entity.pdbx_description
1 polymer ?
#
loop_
_entity_poly.entity_id
_entity_poly.type
_entity_poly.pdbx_seq_one_letter_code
_entity_poly.pdbx_strand_id
1 'polypeptide(L)' 'MVLGWIAAGSGGAHGFGEIGITGVGAAVANAVYNATGKRVREPPITLDKLL' A
#
# COMPACT_ATOMS: atom_id res chain seq x y z
N MET A 1 20.06 13.00 6.35
CA MET A 1 20.73 11.95 7.15
C MET A 1 20.07 10.58 6.93
N VAL A 2 19.88 10.14 5.67
CA VAL A 2 19.42 8.78 5.32
C VAL A 2 20.15 8.37 4.03
N LEU A 3 21.42 7.98 4.14
CA LEU A 3 22.18 7.38 3.03
C LEU A 3 22.74 6.00 3.41
N GLY A 4 22.35 5.44 4.56
CA GLY A 4 22.92 4.21 5.12
C GLY A 4 22.04 2.95 5.07
N TRP A 5 20.85 2.99 4.46
CA TRP A 5 19.86 1.89 4.59
C TRP A 5 19.77 0.94 3.39
N ILE A 6 20.61 1.12 2.37
CA ILE A 6 20.56 0.37 1.10
C ILE A 6 21.82 -0.50 0.92
N ALA A 7 22.29 -1.12 2.00
CA ALA A 7 23.38 -2.08 1.93
C ALA A 7 22.84 -3.42 1.39
N ALA A 8 22.70 -3.53 0.07
CA ALA A 8 22.38 -4.79 -0.58
C ALA A 8 23.54 -5.78 -0.48
N GLY A 9 23.19 -7.06 -0.38
CA GLY A 9 24.15 -8.16 -0.52
C GLY A 9 24.89 -8.12 -1.87
N SER A 10 25.96 -8.92 -1.98
CA SER A 10 26.85 -9.04 -3.14
C SER A 10 26.08 -9.00 -4.48
N GLY A 11 26.03 -7.81 -5.11
CA GLY A 11 25.32 -7.58 -6.37
C GLY A 11 24.25 -6.47 -6.38
N GLY A 12 23.99 -5.77 -5.26
CA GLY A 12 23.00 -4.68 -5.27
C GLY A 12 21.53 -5.17 -5.24
N ALA A 13 21.32 -6.49 -5.10
CA ALA A 13 20.01 -7.09 -5.08
C ALA A 13 19.28 -6.83 -3.76
N HIS A 14 18.06 -6.32 -3.87
CA HIS A 14 17.12 -6.14 -2.76
C HIS A 14 15.88 -6.99 -3.02
N GLY A 15 15.28 -7.51 -1.95
CA GLY A 15 14.00 -8.23 -2.04
C GLY A 15 12.85 -7.27 -2.34
N PHE A 16 12.09 -7.53 -3.40
CA PHE A 16 10.90 -6.75 -3.78
C PHE A 16 9.57 -7.54 -3.66
N GLY A 17 9.63 -8.80 -3.22
CA GLY A 17 8.49 -9.72 -3.22
C GLY A 17 7.26 -9.16 -2.51
N GLU A 18 7.41 -8.74 -1.24
CA GLU A 18 6.28 -8.15 -0.51
C GLU A 18 6.08 -6.65 -0.76
N ILE A 19 7.13 -5.91 -1.12
CA ILE A 19 7.08 -4.44 -1.28
C ILE A 19 6.00 -4.01 -2.28
N GLY A 20 5.82 -4.78 -3.35
CA GLY A 20 4.81 -4.49 -4.37
C GLY A 20 3.36 -4.58 -3.87
N ILE A 21 3.07 -5.45 -2.90
CA ILE A 21 1.70 -5.71 -2.45
C ILE A 21 1.34 -4.97 -1.15
N THR A 22 2.32 -4.68 -0.29
CA THR A 22 2.09 -4.08 1.04
C THR A 22 1.33 -2.74 0.98
N GLY A 23 1.51 -1.95 -0.08
CA GLY A 23 0.83 -0.65 -0.26
C GLY A 23 -0.51 -0.70 -0.98
N VAL A 24 -0.86 -1.81 -1.63
CA VAL A 24 -1.98 -1.87 -2.59
C VAL A 24 -3.33 -1.66 -1.89
N GLY A 25 -3.54 -2.29 -0.73
CA GLY A 25 -4.78 -2.13 0.04
C GLY A 25 -5.03 -0.68 0.48
N ALA A 26 -3.97 0.02 0.90
CA ALA A 26 -4.06 1.44 1.29
C ALA A 26 -4.33 2.35 0.08
N ALA A 27 -3.72 2.07 -1.08
CA ALA A 27 -3.95 2.82 -2.30
C ALA A 27 -5.42 2.71 -2.77
N VAL A 28 -5.97 1.50 -2.78
CA VAL A 28 -7.38 1.26 -3.16
C VAL A 28 -8.33 1.95 -2.17
N ALA A 29 -8.09 1.85 -0.86
CA ALA A 29 -8.91 2.52 0.15
C ALA A 29 -8.93 4.05 -0.01
N ASN A 30 -7.78 4.65 -0.34
CA ASN A 30 -7.69 6.09 -0.60
C ASN A 30 -8.37 6.50 -1.91
N ALA A 31 -8.28 5.68 -2.96
CA ALA A 31 -8.98 5.94 -4.22
C ALA A 31 -10.51 5.94 -4.03
N VAL A 32 -11.03 4.98 -3.25
CA VAL A 32 -12.45 4.90 -2.89
C VAL A 32 -12.88 6.11 -2.06
N TYR A 33 -12.08 6.51 -1.06
CA TYR A 33 -12.33 7.72 -0.28
C TYR A 33 -12.36 8.98 -1.16
N ASN A 34 -11.44 9.10 -2.11
CA ASN A 34 -11.40 10.23 -3.04
C ASN A 34 -12.63 10.27 -3.97
N ALA A 35 -13.13 9.11 -4.41
CA ALA A 35 -14.27 9.03 -5.31
C ALA A 35 -15.63 9.20 -4.61
N THR A 36 -15.75 8.77 -3.36
CA THR A 36 -17.05 8.68 -2.66
C THR A 36 -17.16 9.57 -1.42
N GLY A 37 -16.05 10.09 -0.91
CA GLY A 37 -15.98 10.76 0.39
C GLY A 37 -16.15 9.83 1.60
N LYS A 38 -16.47 8.54 1.40
CA LYS A 38 -16.66 7.55 2.47
C LYS A 38 -15.36 6.80 2.75
N ARG A 39 -14.93 6.81 4.01
CA ARG A 39 -13.68 6.17 4.44
C ARG A 39 -13.95 4.84 5.12
N VAL A 40 -13.72 3.74 4.39
CA VAL A 40 -13.82 2.38 4.91
C VAL A 40 -12.52 2.01 5.62
N ARG A 41 -12.59 1.79 6.94
CA ARG A 41 -11.44 1.42 7.79
C ARG A 41 -11.30 -0.09 7.98
N GLU A 42 -12.39 -0.83 7.77
CA GLU A 42 -12.44 -2.29 7.88
C GLU A 42 -12.57 -2.91 6.49
N PRO A 43 -11.49 -3.51 5.96
CA PRO A 43 -11.60 -4.36 4.77
C PRO A 43 -12.49 -5.57 5.08
N PRO A 44 -13.17 -6.16 4.08
CA PRO A 44 -13.19 -5.81 2.65
C PRO A 44 -14.02 -4.56 2.35
N ILE A 45 -13.63 -3.80 1.32
CA ILE A 45 -14.39 -2.64 0.80
C ILE A 45 -15.49 -3.19 -0.13
N THR A 46 -16.64 -3.51 0.46
CA THR A 46 -17.83 -3.95 -0.29
C THR A 46 -18.71 -2.76 -0.64
N LEU A 47 -19.53 -2.90 -1.69
CA LEU A 47 -20.46 -1.86 -2.13
C LEU A 47 -21.47 -1.49 -1.03
N ASP A 48 -21.92 -2.44 -0.20
CA ASP A 48 -22.78 -2.18 0.96
C ASP A 48 -22.19 -1.18 1.96
N LYS A 49 -20.85 -1.12 2.09
CA LYS A 49 -20.18 -0.16 2.98
C LYS A 49 -20.05 1.24 2.35
N LEU A 50 -20.34 1.36 1.05
CA LEU A 50 -20.26 2.61 0.28
C LEU A 50 -21.63 3.22 -0.02
N LEU A 51 -22.72 2.44 0.07
CA LEU A 51 -24.10 2.92 0.04
C LEU A 51 -24.49 3.55 1.38
#